data_AF-A0A7K4DFL4-F1
#
_entry.id   AF-A0A7K4DFL4-F1
#
_cell.length_a   1.000
_cell.length_b   1.000
_cell.length_c   1.000
_cell.angle_alpha   90.00
_cell.angle_beta   90.00
_cell.angle_gamma   90.00
#
_symmetry.space_group_name_H-M   'P 1'
#
loop_
_entity.id
_entity.type
_entity.pdbx_description
1 polymer ?
#
loop_
_entity_poly.entity_id
_entity_poly.type
_entity_poly.pdbx_seq_one_letter_code
_entity_poly.pdbx_strand_id
1 'polypeptide(L)'
;MASEHWPAGGDTRPLLVAVSVIVAFVANTAGLLAGITSVIPHIFYLPIVLAAYYYPRRGTVFSFALGLGYLVGTLPFISGEVGLVVAAIARAVVFVAIGATVALLSMRLREQERRYRGVFDNSEAGIFIVAPGDGGPHIEEANYVGAALLGSTAKNLIGEPITRFLDDPGVWGDLQVKVR
;
A
#
# COMPACT_ATOMS: atom_id res chain seq x y z
N MET A 1 6.48 -23.99 -28.44
CA MET A 1 7.82 -23.97 -27.81
C MET A 1 8.42 -22.58 -28.02
N ALA A 2 8.08 -21.65 -27.14
CA ALA A 2 8.77 -20.37 -26.94
C ALA A 2 8.26 -19.87 -25.59
N SER A 3 9.00 -20.24 -24.55
CA SER A 3 8.75 -19.87 -23.17
C SER A 3 8.90 -18.37 -23.02
N GLU A 4 7.81 -17.65 -22.74
CA GLU A 4 7.88 -16.35 -22.09
C GLU A 4 8.44 -16.54 -20.68
N HIS A 5 9.76 -16.50 -20.62
CA HIS A 5 10.57 -16.20 -19.45
C HIS A 5 10.08 -14.89 -18.81
N TRP A 6 9.14 -15.03 -17.87
CA TRP A 6 8.82 -14.03 -16.86
C TRP A 6 10.12 -13.69 -16.10
N PRO A 7 10.62 -12.44 -16.14
CA PRO A 7 11.79 -12.09 -15.35
C PRO A 7 11.43 -12.28 -13.89
N ALA A 8 12.24 -13.08 -13.19
CA ALA A 8 12.15 -13.30 -11.76
C ALA A 8 11.88 -11.95 -11.07
N GLY A 9 10.70 -11.83 -10.47
CA GLY A 9 10.24 -10.62 -9.78
C GLY A 9 11.10 -10.38 -8.55
N GLY A 10 12.30 -9.83 -8.74
CA GLY A 10 12.95 -9.05 -7.71
C GLY A 10 12.01 -7.91 -7.37
N ASP A 11 11.72 -7.72 -6.09
CA ASP A 11 10.86 -6.66 -5.58
C ASP A 11 11.09 -5.37 -6.39
N THR A 12 10.17 -5.01 -7.30
CA THR A 12 10.31 -3.82 -8.16
C THR A 12 10.01 -2.54 -7.38
N ARG A 13 9.45 -2.69 -6.19
CA ARG A 13 9.08 -1.65 -5.22
C ARG A 13 10.26 -0.73 -4.87
N PRO A 14 11.45 -1.22 -4.44
CA PRO A 14 12.63 -0.37 -4.22
C PRO A 14 13.07 0.37 -5.48
N LEU A 15 12.97 -0.25 -6.66
CA LEU A 15 13.36 0.38 -7.92
C LEU A 15 12.40 1.52 -8.28
N LEU A 16 11.09 1.34 -8.09
CA LEU A 16 10.09 2.39 -8.27
C LEU A 16 10.32 3.56 -7.30
N VAL A 17 10.62 3.27 -6.03
CA VAL A 17 10.97 4.32 -5.05
C VAL A 17 12.23 5.05 -5.48
N ALA A 18 13.30 4.35 -5.83
CA ALA A 18 14.56 4.96 -6.26
C ALA A 18 14.38 5.85 -7.50
N VAL A 19 13.66 5.36 -8.52
CA VAL A 19 13.34 6.13 -9.73
C VAL A 19 12.53 7.39 -9.38
N SER A 20 11.49 7.26 -8.54
CA SER A 20 10.67 8.42 -8.15
C SER A 20 11.46 9.48 -7.37
N VAL A 21 12.40 9.06 -6.51
CA VAL A 21 13.32 9.95 -5.79
C VAL A 21 14.25 10.68 -6.75
N ILE A 22 14.87 9.95 -7.69
CA ILE A 22 15.78 10.54 -8.69
C ILE A 22 15.04 11.56 -9.54
N VAL A 23 13.85 11.21 -10.05
CA VAL A 23 13.03 12.11 -10.87
C VAL A 23 12.65 13.37 -10.09
N ALA A 24 12.23 13.24 -8.83
CA ALA A 24 11.88 14.38 -7.99
C ALA A 24 13.09 15.30 -7.74
N PHE A 25 14.27 14.72 -7.49
CA PHE A 25 15.49 15.49 -7.27
C PHE A 25 15.94 16.23 -8.53
N VAL A 26 15.95 15.55 -9.69
CA VAL A 26 16.28 16.15 -10.99
C VAL A 26 15.31 17.27 -11.34
N ALA A 27 14.01 17.06 -11.17
CA ALA A 27 13.00 18.09 -11.41
C ALA A 27 13.19 19.29 -10.49
N ASN A 28 13.50 19.07 -9.21
CA ASN A 28 13.77 20.15 -8.26
C ASN A 28 15.02 20.95 -8.61
N THR A 29 16.12 20.29 -8.98
CA THR A 29 17.35 20.97 -9.40
C THR A 29 17.13 21.77 -10.68
N ALA A 30 16.44 21.21 -11.69
CA ALA A 30 16.11 21.93 -12.92
C ALA A 30 15.21 23.15 -12.65
N GLY A 31 14.24 23.01 -11.74
CA GLY A 31 13.37 24.09 -11.29
C GLY A 31 14.09 25.23 -10.59
N LEU A 32 15.04 24.89 -9.71
CA LEU A 32 15.90 25.86 -9.04
C LEU A 32 16.74 26.65 -10.04
N LEU A 33 17.32 25.98 -11.04
CA LEU A 33 18.11 26.62 -12.10
C LEU A 33 17.26 27.54 -12.99
N ALA A 34 15.98 27.23 -13.17
CA ALA A 34 15.02 28.05 -13.91
C ALA A 34 14.41 29.20 -13.08
N GLY A 35 14.76 29.33 -11.79
CA GLY A 35 14.21 30.35 -10.88
C GLY A 35 12.79 30.07 -10.38
N ILE A 36 12.22 28.90 -10.68
CA ILE A 36 10.87 28.50 -10.28
C ILE A 36 10.95 27.69 -8.99
N THR A 37 10.95 28.38 -7.86
CA THR A 37 11.14 27.77 -6.52
C THR A 37 9.83 27.49 -5.77
N SER A 38 8.68 27.87 -6.34
CA SER A 38 7.39 27.85 -5.63
C SER A 38 6.61 26.54 -5.79
N VAL A 39 6.56 25.98 -7.00
CA VAL A 39 5.61 24.87 -7.33
C VAL A 39 6.28 23.49 -7.33
N ILE A 40 7.53 23.41 -7.76
CA ILE A 40 8.23 22.14 -8.02
C ILE A 40 8.45 21.25 -6.77
N PRO A 41 8.55 21.77 -5.52
CA PRO A 41 8.70 20.92 -4.33
C PRO A 41 7.53 19.95 -4.07
N HIS A 42 6.35 20.18 -4.66
CA HIS A 42 5.20 19.28 -4.51
C HIS A 42 5.45 17.89 -5.10
N ILE A 43 6.39 17.79 -6.05
CA ILE A 43 6.78 16.50 -6.65
C ILE A 43 7.39 15.57 -5.60
N PHE A 44 8.01 16.09 -4.53
CA PHE A 44 8.57 15.26 -3.45
C PHE A 44 7.51 14.53 -2.61
N TYR A 45 6.23 14.93 -2.66
CA TYR A 45 5.19 14.20 -1.94
C TYR A 45 5.05 12.76 -2.44
N LEU A 46 5.14 12.54 -3.75
CA LEU A 46 5.04 11.20 -4.34
C LEU A 46 6.12 10.22 -3.83
N PRO A 47 7.43 10.51 -3.94
CA PRO A 47 8.46 9.61 -3.43
C PRO A 47 8.41 9.47 -1.91
N ILE A 48 8.02 10.52 -1.16
CA ILE A 48 7.85 10.44 0.30
C ILE A 48 6.74 9.45 0.67
N VAL A 49 5.57 9.58 0.05
CA VAL A 49 4.42 8.69 0.28
C VAL A 49 4.78 7.27 -0.13
N LEU A 50 5.40 7.08 -1.30
CA LEU A 50 5.78 5.77 -1.82
C LEU A 50 6.80 5.07 -0.90
N ALA A 51 7.83 5.80 -0.45
CA ALA A 51 8.83 5.28 0.49
C ALA A 51 8.20 4.92 1.85
N ALA A 52 7.33 5.78 2.39
CA ALA A 52 6.66 5.54 3.67
C ALA A 52 5.66 4.36 3.60
N TYR A 53 5.03 4.14 2.46
CA TYR A 53 4.10 3.03 2.23
C TYR A 53 4.80 1.67 2.13
N TYR A 54 5.90 1.59 1.36
CA TYR A 54 6.63 0.33 1.19
C TYR A 54 7.46 -0.05 2.43
N TYR A 55 8.09 0.93 3.09
CA TYR A 55 9.00 0.71 4.23
C TYR A 55 8.50 1.35 5.52
N PRO A 56 7.30 1.02 6.04
CA PRO A 56 6.68 1.74 7.16
C PRO A 56 7.49 1.69 8.46
N ARG A 57 8.25 0.61 8.69
CA ARG A 57 9.12 0.48 9.87
C ARG A 57 10.35 1.42 9.84
N ARG A 58 10.68 1.98 8.67
CA ARG A 58 11.76 2.97 8.45
C ARG A 58 11.25 4.25 7.75
N GLY A 59 9.94 4.40 7.59
CA GLY A 59 9.33 5.43 6.76
C GLY A 59 9.64 6.85 7.26
N THR A 60 9.60 7.05 8.57
CA THR A 60 9.97 8.32 9.22
C THR A 60 11.42 8.71 8.97
N VAL A 61 12.35 7.75 9.02
CA VAL A 61 13.78 7.99 8.73
C VAL A 61 13.98 8.38 7.28
N PHE A 62 13.29 7.71 6.35
CA PHE A 62 13.34 8.03 4.92
C PHE A 62 12.81 9.44 4.62
N SER A 63 11.67 9.82 5.21
CA SER A 63 11.09 11.16 5.01
C SER A 63 11.97 12.26 5.61
N PHE A 64 12.63 11.98 6.74
CA PHE A 64 13.61 12.90 7.31
C PHE A 64 14.85 13.06 6.42
N ALA A 65 15.38 11.96 5.87
CA ALA A 65 16.51 11.99 4.94
C ALA A 65 16.18 12.74 3.64
N LEU A 66 14.99 12.53 3.08
CA LEU A 66 14.49 13.25 1.90
C LEU A 66 14.28 14.75 2.19
N GLY A 67 13.70 15.09 3.34
CA GLY A 67 13.53 16.49 3.76
C GLY A 67 14.87 17.21 4.00
N LEU A 68 15.84 16.51 4.59
CA LEU A 68 17.20 17.03 4.76
C LEU A 68 17.90 17.24 3.40
N GLY A 69 17.77 16.28 2.48
CA GLY A 69 18.29 16.41 1.12
C GLY A 69 17.71 17.59 0.36
N TYR A 70 16.39 17.83 0.50
CA TYR A 70 15.75 19.03 -0.04
C TYR A 70 16.33 20.31 0.55
N LEU A 71 16.43 20.41 1.88
CA LEU A 71 16.99 21.59 2.55
C LEU A 71 18.43 21.87 2.10
N VAL A 72 19.29 20.84 2.06
CA VAL A 72 20.68 21.00 1.59
C VAL A 72 20.73 21.45 0.12
N GLY A 73 19.87 20.91 -0.73
CA GLY A 73 19.80 21.29 -2.14
C GLY A 73 19.28 22.71 -2.37
N THR A 74 18.41 23.22 -1.48
CA THR A 74 17.85 24.57 -1.63
C THR A 74 18.68 25.66 -0.96
N LEU A 75 19.45 25.36 0.10
CA LEU A 75 20.30 26.31 0.82
C LEU A 75 21.15 27.24 -0.08
N PRO A 76 21.88 26.77 -1.11
CA PRO A 76 22.71 27.64 -1.94
C PRO A 76 21.91 28.61 -2.84
N PHE A 77 20.61 28.37 -3.03
CA PHE A 77 19.72 29.22 -3.83
C PHE A 77 18.86 30.17 -2.98
N ILE A 78 18.93 30.07 -1.66
CA ILE A 78 18.27 31.02 -0.76
C ILE A 78 19.12 32.29 -0.73
N SER A 79 18.69 33.31 -1.48
CA SER A 79 19.34 34.62 -1.63
C SER A 79 19.32 35.50 -0.36
N GLY A 80 19.20 34.90 0.84
CA GLY A 80 19.10 35.62 2.11
C GLY A 80 17.73 36.25 2.39
N GLU A 81 16.76 36.04 1.49
CA GLU A 81 15.40 36.54 1.67
C GLU A 81 14.64 35.68 2.71
N VAL A 82 14.24 36.32 3.81
CA VAL A 82 13.60 35.64 4.96
C VAL A 82 12.36 34.84 4.53
N GLY A 83 11.62 35.32 3.52
CA GLY A 83 10.44 34.63 3.00
C GLY A 83 10.74 33.25 2.41
N LEU A 84 11.87 33.09 1.72
CA LEU A 84 12.27 31.81 1.12
C LEU A 84 12.72 30.80 2.18
N VAL A 85 13.37 31.27 3.25
CA VAL A 85 13.77 30.43 4.40
C VAL A 85 12.54 29.87 5.11
N VAL A 86 11.56 30.73 5.42
CA VAL A 86 10.32 30.32 6.09
C VAL A 86 9.56 29.30 5.23
N ALA A 87 9.47 29.53 3.92
CA ALA A 87 8.83 28.59 2.99
C ALA A 87 9.55 27.23 2.92
N ALA A 88 10.88 27.22 2.90
CA ALA A 88 11.67 25.99 2.89
C ALA A 88 11.49 25.16 4.17
N ILE A 89 11.51 25.81 5.34
CA ILE A 89 11.27 25.16 6.63
C ILE A 89 9.84 24.61 6.69
N ALA A 90 8.84 25.40 6.29
CA ALA A 90 7.45 24.95 6.27
C ALA A 90 7.27 23.69 5.40
N ARG A 91 7.89 23.65 4.22
CA ARG A 91 7.86 22.47 3.34
C ARG A 91 8.53 21.26 3.96
N ALA A 92 9.69 21.43 4.60
CA ALA A 92 10.38 20.34 5.29
C ALA A 92 9.50 19.75 6.42
N VAL A 93 8.78 20.60 7.17
CA VAL A 93 7.82 20.14 8.19
C VAL A 93 6.69 19.33 7.55
N VAL A 94 6.13 19.79 6.42
CA VAL A 94 5.08 19.06 5.68
C VAL A 94 5.59 17.71 5.18
N PHE A 95 6.80 17.64 4.63
CA PHE A 95 7.41 16.38 4.20
C PHE A 95 7.51 15.35 5.34
N VAL A 96 7.98 15.80 6.51
CA VAL A 96 8.06 14.95 7.71
C VAL A 96 6.66 14.53 8.18
N ALA A 97 5.69 15.44 8.20
CA ALA A 97 4.32 15.16 8.61
C ALA A 97 3.62 14.12 7.70
N ILE A 98 3.76 14.26 6.38
CA ILE A 98 3.21 13.30 5.40
C ILE A 98 3.86 11.94 5.60
N GLY A 99 5.19 11.92 5.67
CA GLY A 99 5.97 10.70 5.89
C GLY A 99 5.56 9.94 7.15
N ALA A 100 5.46 10.66 8.27
CA ALA A 100 5.03 10.10 9.54
C ALA A 100 3.58 9.57 9.50
N THR A 101 2.66 10.32 8.88
CA THR A 101 1.24 9.93 8.77
C THR A 101 1.09 8.65 7.95
N VAL A 102 1.74 8.59 6.78
CA VAL A 102 1.68 7.40 5.90
C VAL A 102 2.35 6.20 6.55
N ALA A 103 3.48 6.39 7.23
CA ALA A 103 4.17 5.32 7.96
C ALA A 103 3.28 4.78 9.09
N LEU A 104 2.65 5.65 9.88
CA LEU A 104 1.73 5.25 10.95
C LEU A 104 0.52 4.49 10.40
N LEU A 105 -0.12 5.01 9.35
CA LEU A 105 -1.27 4.38 8.71
C LEU A 105 -0.91 3.00 8.16
N SER A 106 0.22 2.89 7.47
CA SER A 106 0.70 1.64 6.89
C SER A 106 1.06 0.63 7.98
N MET A 107 1.61 1.05 9.12
CA MET A 107 1.83 0.17 10.27
C MET A 107 0.51 -0.34 10.86
N ARG A 108 -0.47 0.55 11.06
CA ARG A 108 -1.78 0.19 11.58
C ARG A 108 -2.52 -0.79 10.67
N LEU A 109 -2.48 -0.54 9.36
CA LEU A 109 -3.11 -1.41 8.37
C LEU A 109 -2.50 -2.82 8.40
N ARG A 110 -1.16 -2.91 8.43
CA ARG A 110 -0.46 -4.21 8.51
C ARG A 110 -0.72 -4.94 9.82
N GLU A 111 -0.83 -4.22 10.93
CA GLU A 111 -1.14 -4.83 12.23
C GLU A 111 -2.58 -5.35 12.26
N GLN A 112 -3.52 -4.57 11.73
CA GLN A 112 -4.91 -4.99 11.62
C GLN A 112 -5.06 -6.20 10.69
N GLU A 113 -4.38 -6.21 9.54
CA GLU A 113 -4.37 -7.35 8.62
C GLU A 113 -3.77 -8.60 9.27
N ARG A 114 -2.65 -8.45 10.00
CA ARG A 114 -2.04 -9.57 10.74
C ARG A 114 -2.95 -10.13 11.82
N ARG A 115 -3.63 -9.27 12.57
CA ARG A 115 -4.57 -9.71 13.59
C ARG A 115 -5.77 -10.40 12.96
N TYR A 116 -6.30 -9.86 11.86
CA TYR A 116 -7.37 -10.47 11.09
C TYR A 116 -6.96 -11.85 10.57
N ARG A 117 -5.85 -11.95 9.81
CA ARG A 117 -5.31 -13.23 9.30
C ARG A 117 -4.99 -14.19 10.43
N GLY A 118 -4.44 -13.70 11.54
CA GLY A 118 -4.15 -14.51 12.73
C GLY A 118 -5.41 -15.17 13.29
N VAL A 119 -6.49 -14.42 13.48
CA VAL A 119 -7.76 -14.98 13.97
C VAL A 119 -8.43 -15.87 12.93
N PHE A 120 -8.42 -15.47 11.66
CA PHE A 120 -9.04 -16.19 10.56
C PHE A 120 -8.37 -17.55 10.29
N ASP A 121 -7.04 -17.56 10.16
CA ASP A 121 -6.26 -18.75 9.80
C ASP A 121 -6.03 -19.70 10.98
N ASN A 122 -5.98 -19.21 12.23
CA ASN A 122 -5.80 -20.04 13.42
C ASN A 122 -7.12 -20.46 14.10
N SER A 123 -8.27 -20.15 13.49
CA SER A 123 -9.56 -20.63 13.98
C SER A 123 -9.70 -22.15 13.77
N GLU A 124 -10.13 -22.87 14.81
CA GLU A 124 -10.48 -24.30 14.69
C GLU A 124 -11.78 -24.53 13.89
N ALA A 125 -12.58 -23.49 13.69
CA ALA A 125 -13.76 -23.55 12.84
C ALA A 125 -13.42 -23.23 11.38
N GLY A 126 -14.09 -23.90 10.44
CA GLY A 126 -14.04 -23.53 9.03
C GLY A 126 -14.78 -22.21 8.79
N ILE A 127 -14.07 -21.19 8.30
CA ILE A 127 -14.61 -19.87 8.01
C ILE A 127 -14.58 -19.64 6.49
N PHE A 128 -15.71 -19.21 5.95
CA PHE A 128 -15.88 -18.82 4.55
C PHE A 128 -16.46 -17.42 4.48
N ILE A 129 -15.86 -16.58 3.65
CA ILE A 129 -16.38 -15.26 3.29
C ILE A 129 -16.98 -15.40 1.90
N VAL A 130 -18.25 -15.00 1.77
CA VAL A 130 -19.02 -15.14 0.53
C VAL A 130 -19.48 -13.77 0.09
N ALA A 131 -19.16 -13.42 -1.15
CA ALA A 131 -19.58 -12.17 -1.74
C ALA A 131 -20.71 -12.41 -2.77
N PRO A 132 -21.72 -11.53 -2.83
CA PRO A 132 -22.65 -11.52 -3.94
C PRO A 132 -21.93 -11.09 -5.22
N GLY A 133 -22.15 -11.82 -6.33
CA GLY A 133 -21.65 -11.46 -7.65
C GLY A 133 -22.70 -11.71 -8.74
N ASP A 134 -22.43 -11.23 -9.96
CA ASP A 134 -23.35 -11.32 -11.10
C ASP A 134 -23.74 -12.77 -11.45
N GLY A 135 -22.89 -13.74 -11.14
CA GLY A 135 -23.11 -15.18 -11.33
C GLY A 135 -23.66 -15.92 -10.09
N GLY A 136 -24.04 -15.21 -9.03
CA GLY A 136 -24.45 -15.78 -7.74
C GLY A 136 -23.39 -15.63 -6.63
N PRO A 137 -23.70 -16.11 -5.42
CA PRO A 137 -22.81 -16.03 -4.27
C PRO A 137 -21.56 -16.90 -4.49
N HIS A 138 -20.38 -16.29 -4.47
CA HIS A 138 -19.10 -16.97 -4.65
C HIS A 138 -18.23 -16.79 -3.41
N ILE A 139 -17.37 -17.77 -3.16
CA ILE A 139 -16.44 -17.75 -2.04
C ILE A 139 -15.34 -16.73 -2.36
N GLU A 140 -15.22 -15.68 -1.56
CA GLU A 140 -14.16 -14.67 -1.68
C GLU A 140 -12.91 -15.11 -0.93
N GLU A 141 -13.09 -15.71 0.24
CA GLU A 141 -12.00 -16.21 1.08
C GLU A 141 -12.44 -17.43 1.89
N ALA A 142 -11.49 -18.33 2.18
CA ALA A 142 -11.69 -19.49 3.04
C ALA A 142 -10.43 -19.74 3.87
N ASN A 143 -10.58 -20.01 5.16
CA ASN A 143 -9.45 -20.38 6.01
C ASN A 143 -9.02 -21.82 5.73
N TYR A 144 -7.83 -22.21 6.23
CA TYR A 144 -7.27 -23.54 5.97
C TYR A 144 -8.22 -24.67 6.43
N VAL A 145 -8.85 -24.53 7.60
CA VAL A 145 -9.79 -25.54 8.12
C VAL A 145 -11.02 -25.66 7.22
N GLY A 146 -11.61 -24.55 6.79
CA GLY A 146 -12.75 -24.54 5.86
C GLY A 146 -12.38 -25.18 4.53
N ALA A 147 -11.20 -24.88 4.00
CA ALA A 147 -10.72 -25.52 2.79
C ALA A 147 -10.57 -27.04 2.94
N ALA A 148 -10.02 -27.49 4.06
CA ALA A 148 -9.88 -28.91 4.38
C ALA A 148 -11.24 -29.62 4.54
N LEU A 149 -12.26 -28.97 5.11
CA LEU A 149 -13.62 -29.53 5.22
C LEU A 149 -14.25 -29.80 3.85
N LEU A 150 -13.96 -28.96 2.86
CA LEU A 150 -14.42 -29.15 1.48
C LEU A 150 -13.46 -30.01 0.64
N GLY A 151 -12.40 -30.58 1.24
CA GLY A 151 -11.41 -31.39 0.54
C GLY A 151 -10.61 -30.64 -0.53
N SER A 152 -10.52 -29.30 -0.42
CA SER A 152 -9.88 -28.44 -1.41
C SER A 152 -8.82 -27.55 -0.76
N THR A 153 -8.14 -26.74 -1.57
CA THR A 153 -7.24 -25.69 -1.07
C THR A 153 -7.91 -24.34 -1.15
N ALA A 154 -7.58 -23.43 -0.23
CA ALA A 154 -8.17 -22.08 -0.21
C ALA A 154 -8.11 -21.40 -1.59
N LYS A 155 -6.98 -21.53 -2.30
CA LYS A 155 -6.82 -20.97 -3.66
C LYS A 155 -7.81 -21.50 -4.69
N ASN A 156 -8.18 -22.78 -4.61
CA ASN A 156 -9.11 -23.40 -5.54
C ASN A 156 -10.57 -23.10 -5.19
N LEU A 157 -10.84 -22.68 -3.96
CA LEU A 157 -12.18 -22.33 -3.50
C LEU A 157 -12.53 -20.88 -3.82
N ILE A 158 -11.54 -19.98 -3.88
CA ILE A 158 -11.78 -18.58 -4.21
C ILE A 158 -12.36 -18.47 -5.63
N GLY A 159 -13.54 -17.85 -5.73
CA GLY A 159 -14.31 -17.65 -6.95
C GLY A 159 -15.31 -18.76 -7.27
N GLU A 160 -15.29 -19.90 -6.57
CA GLU A 160 -16.29 -20.95 -6.76
C GLU A 160 -17.63 -20.57 -6.11
N PRO A 161 -18.77 -20.90 -6.75
CA PRO A 161 -20.08 -20.65 -6.16
C PRO A 161 -20.29 -21.54 -4.94
N ILE A 162 -20.69 -20.94 -3.81
CA ILE A 162 -20.84 -21.71 -2.56
C ILE A 162 -21.96 -22.76 -2.65
N THR A 163 -22.94 -22.52 -3.54
CA THR A 163 -24.04 -23.44 -3.83
C THR A 163 -23.59 -24.78 -4.39
N ARG A 164 -22.39 -24.87 -4.97
CA ARG A 164 -21.82 -26.14 -5.46
C ARG A 164 -21.53 -27.13 -4.33
N PHE A 165 -21.26 -26.62 -3.13
CA PHE A 165 -20.91 -27.41 -1.96
C PHE A 165 -22.10 -27.64 -1.02
N LEU A 166 -23.29 -27.18 -1.40
CA LEU A 166 -24.54 -27.39 -0.69
C LEU A 166 -25.35 -28.45 -1.43
N ASP A 167 -25.80 -29.49 -0.71
CA ASP A 167 -26.61 -30.56 -1.29
C ASP A 167 -27.98 -30.06 -1.79
N ASP A 168 -28.50 -28.98 -1.21
CA ASP A 168 -29.74 -28.32 -1.62
C ASP A 168 -29.49 -26.80 -1.82
N PRO A 169 -29.69 -26.27 -3.05
CA PRO A 169 -29.52 -24.84 -3.35
C PRO A 169 -30.42 -23.92 -2.50
N GLY A 170 -31.56 -24.41 -2.00
CA GLY A 170 -32.51 -23.65 -1.17
C GLY A 170 -31.96 -23.32 0.21
N VAL A 171 -31.03 -24.12 0.74
CA VAL A 171 -30.43 -23.96 2.07
C VAL A 171 -29.68 -22.63 2.19
N TRP A 172 -29.11 -22.13 1.09
CA TRP A 172 -28.45 -20.83 1.08
C TRP A 172 -29.44 -19.68 1.34
N GLY A 173 -30.64 -19.76 0.78
CA GLY A 173 -31.70 -18.78 1.02
C GLY A 173 -32.11 -18.73 2.49
N ASP A 174 -32.26 -19.90 3.12
CA ASP A 174 -32.61 -20.00 4.54
C ASP A 174 -31.50 -19.48 5.46
N LEU A 175 -30.23 -19.73 5.12
CA LEU A 175 -29.08 -19.19 5.85
C LEU A 175 -29.02 -17.66 5.77
N GLN A 176 -29.31 -17.06 4.60
CA GLN A 176 -29.36 -15.61 4.46
C GLN A 176 -30.44 -14.95 5.32
N VAL A 177 -31.60 -15.61 5.48
CA VAL A 177 -32.70 -15.11 6.31
C VAL A 177 -32.36 -15.20 7.80
N LYS A 178 -31.62 -16.22 8.22
CA LYS A 178 -31.33 -16.50 9.64
C LYS A 178 -30.18 -15.67 10.22
N VAL A 179 -29.31 -15.13 9.37
CA VAL A 179 -28.10 -14.35 9.76
C VAL A 179 -28.33 -12.84 9.68
N ARG A 180 -29.46 -12.38 9.13
CA ARG A 180 -29.86 -10.97 9.09
C ARG A 180 -30.64 -10.56 10.33
#